data_AF-A0A3D5CE36-F1
#
_entry.id   AF-A0A3D5CE36-F1
#
_cell.length_a   1.000
_cell.length_b   1.000
_cell.length_c   1.000
_cell.angle_alpha   90.00
_cell.angle_beta   90.00
_cell.angle_gamma   90.00
#
_symmetry.space_group_name_H-M   'P 1'
#
loop_
_entity.id
_entity.type
_entity.pdbx_description
1 polymer ?
#
loop_
_entity_poly.entity_id
_entity_poly.type
_entity_poly.pdbx_seq_one_letter_code
_entity_poly.pdbx_strand_id
1 'polypeptide(L)'
;DKLPDEVKTSVQADVDALKTALAGEDDDAVKAAFDKLNQSQSQLGEAIYQAGQAAGENPDPAASEPGSGEVPNPDEDVIDAEVVEDEDDKK
;
A
#
# COMPACT_ATOMS: atom_id res chain seq x y z
N ASP A 1 0.49 -9.09 14.07
CA ASP A 1 1.63 -9.21 15.01
C ASP A 1 3.02 -8.97 14.40
N LYS A 2 3.17 -8.74 13.09
CA LYS A 2 4.52 -8.59 12.47
C LYS A 2 5.02 -7.14 12.34
N LEU A 3 4.26 -6.18 12.84
CA LEU A 3 4.50 -4.76 12.60
C LEU A 3 4.86 -4.06 13.91
N PRO A 4 5.91 -3.22 13.95
CA PRO A 4 6.32 -2.56 15.19
C PRO A 4 5.16 -1.78 15.80
N ASP A 5 4.90 -1.99 17.10
CA ASP A 5 3.81 -1.28 17.78
C ASP A 5 4.03 0.24 17.81
N GLU A 6 5.28 0.69 17.73
CA GLU A 6 5.62 2.08 17.55
C GLU A 6 5.04 2.66 16.25
N VAL A 7 5.19 1.96 15.13
CA VAL A 7 4.66 2.38 13.82
C VAL A 7 3.14 2.36 13.83
N LYS A 8 2.52 1.31 14.38
CA LYS A 8 1.05 1.26 14.53
C LYS A 8 0.52 2.41 15.39
N THR A 9 1.17 2.68 16.52
CA THR A 9 0.76 3.73 17.46
C THR A 9 0.93 5.11 16.84
N SER A 10 2.03 5.34 16.10
CA SER A 10 2.26 6.60 15.40
C SER A 10 1.18 6.86 14.33
N VAL A 11 0.91 5.87 13.47
CA VAL A 11 -0.14 6.00 12.44
C VAL A 11 -1.50 6.24 13.08
N GLN A 12 -1.84 5.53 14.15
CA GLN A 12 -3.10 5.72 14.86
C GLN A 12 -3.22 7.14 15.43
N ALA A 13 -2.15 7.65 16.06
CA ALA A 13 -2.13 9.00 16.60
C ALA A 13 -2.28 10.07 15.51
N ASP A 14 -1.63 9.90 14.35
CA ASP A 14 -1.74 10.83 13.23
C ASP A 14 -3.14 10.80 12.59
N VAL A 15 -3.78 9.62 12.51
CA VAL A 15 -5.17 9.48 12.08
C VAL A 15 -6.10 10.26 13.02
N ASP A 16 -5.93 10.13 14.33
CA ASP A 16 -6.78 10.82 15.30
C ASP A 16 -6.52 12.33 15.32
N ALA A 17 -5.28 12.76 15.10
CA ALA A 17 -4.93 14.16 14.90
C ALA A 17 -5.60 14.73 13.64
N LEU A 18 -5.58 13.99 12.52
CA LEU A 18 -6.26 14.39 11.29
C LEU A 18 -7.78 14.49 11.47
N LYS A 19 -8.41 13.52 12.14
CA LYS A 19 -9.85 13.59 12.46
C LYS A 19 -10.19 14.81 13.32
N THR A 20 -9.33 15.13 14.29
CA THR A 20 -9.52 16.29 15.16
C THR A 20 -9.40 17.58 14.36
N ALA A 21 -8.41 17.68 13.47
CA ALA A 21 -8.25 18.84 12.59
C ALA A 21 -9.45 19.00 11.63
N LEU A 22 -9.94 17.90 11.06
CA LEU A 22 -11.13 17.87 10.19
C LEU A 22 -12.44 18.24 10.90
N ALA A 23 -12.49 18.15 12.23
CA ALA A 23 -13.63 18.62 13.02
C ALA A 23 -13.59 20.14 13.28
N GLY A 24 -12.48 20.80 12.95
CA GLY A 24 -12.32 22.26 12.99
C GLY A 24 -12.53 22.89 11.61
N GLU A 25 -12.14 24.16 11.52
CA GLU A 25 -12.24 24.98 10.30
C GLU A 25 -10.87 25.44 9.80
N ASP A 26 -9.79 24.87 10.36
CA ASP A 26 -8.40 25.25 10.04
C ASP A 26 -7.84 24.33 8.95
N ASP A 27 -7.96 24.77 7.70
CA ASP A 27 -7.46 24.05 6.52
C ASP A 27 -5.94 23.82 6.57
N ASP A 28 -5.17 24.76 7.15
CA ASP A 28 -3.72 24.61 7.31
C ASP A 28 -3.40 23.51 8.34
N ALA A 29 -4.17 23.41 9.42
CA ALA A 29 -4.04 22.33 10.40
C ALA A 29 -4.41 20.97 9.80
N VAL A 30 -5.47 20.90 8.98
CA VAL A 30 -5.86 19.67 8.25
C VAL A 30 -4.73 19.25 7.31
N LYS A 31 -4.18 20.20 6.55
CA LYS A 31 -3.07 19.93 5.63
C LYS A 31 -1.83 19.41 6.37
N ALA A 32 -1.45 20.06 7.47
CA ALA A 32 -0.31 19.62 8.27
C ALA A 32 -0.51 18.22 8.87
N ALA A 33 -1.72 17.92 9.36
CA ALA A 33 -2.05 16.60 9.89
C ALA A 33 -2.08 15.52 8.80
N PHE A 34 -2.57 15.86 7.61
CA PHE A 34 -2.57 14.98 6.45
C PHE A 34 -1.15 14.69 5.95
N ASP A 35 -0.28 15.71 5.85
CA ASP A 35 1.11 15.54 5.45
C ASP A 35 1.87 14.63 6.45
N LYS A 36 1.59 14.75 7.75
CA LYS A 36 2.09 13.83 8.79
C LYS A 36 1.61 12.39 8.59
N LEU A 37 0.30 12.21 8.37
CA LEU A 37 -0.27 10.89 8.15
C LEU A 37 0.37 10.20 6.93
N ASN A 38 0.65 10.93 5.84
CA ASN A 38 1.32 10.38 4.66
C ASN A 38 2.75 9.90 4.96
N GLN A 39 3.50 10.62 5.80
CA GLN A 39 4.83 10.19 6.24
C GLN A 39 4.73 8.88 7.03
N SER A 40 3.79 8.81 7.96
CA SER A 40 3.55 7.60 8.77
C SER A 40 3.07 6.42 7.93
N GLN A 41 2.28 6.66 6.88
CA GLN A 41 1.87 5.61 5.92
C GLN A 41 3.06 5.07 5.10
N SER A 42 3.98 5.94 4.68
CA SER A 42 5.20 5.50 3.99
C SER A 42 6.07 4.62 4.88
N GLN A 43 6.25 5.03 6.15
CA GLN A 43 6.98 4.25 7.15
C GLN A 43 6.28 2.92 7.47
N LEU A 44 4.96 2.91 7.50
CA LEU A 44 4.15 1.70 7.65
C LEU A 44 4.36 0.75 6.46
N GLY A 45 4.35 1.24 5.23
CA GLY A 45 4.63 0.44 4.03
C GLY A 45 6.02 -0.19 4.07
N GLU A 46 7.04 0.58 4.46
CA GLU A 46 8.40 0.06 4.64
C GLU A 46 8.45 -1.01 5.73
N ALA A 47 7.79 -0.77 6.88
CA ALA A 47 7.72 -1.75 7.96
C ALA A 47 7.00 -3.04 7.55
N ILE A 48 5.95 -2.95 6.73
CA ILE A 48 5.24 -4.10 6.15
C ILE A 48 6.16 -4.89 5.21
N TYR A 49 6.87 -4.21 4.33
CA TYR A 49 7.79 -4.85 3.39
C TYR A 49 8.93 -5.56 4.12
N GLN A 50 9.52 -4.91 5.13
CA GLN A 50 10.56 -5.50 5.98
C GLN A 50 10.03 -6.69 6.79
N ALA A 51 8.81 -6.58 7.32
CA ALA A 51 8.13 -7.68 8.01
C ALA A 51 7.82 -8.87 7.09
N GLY A 52 7.52 -8.62 5.82
CA GLY A 52 7.30 -9.63 4.79
C GLY A 52 8.60 -10.36 4.42
N GLN A 53 9.67 -9.61 4.16
CA GLN A 53 10.99 -10.21 3.86
C GLN A 53 11.54 -11.04 5.02
N ALA A 54 11.39 -10.58 6.27
CA ALA A 54 11.86 -11.31 7.44
C ALA A 54 11.09 -12.62 7.70
N ALA A 55 9.88 -12.74 7.15
CA ALA A 55 9.06 -13.94 7.30
C ALA A 55 9.30 -15.00 6.22
N GLY A 56 10.08 -14.70 5.16
CA GLY A 56 10.27 -15.61 4.03
C GLY A 56 8.96 -15.95 3.29
N GLU A 57 7.89 -15.20 3.55
CA GLU A 57 6.62 -15.29 2.84
C GLU A 57 6.69 -14.31 1.67
N ASN A 58 6.47 -14.82 0.44
CA ASN A 58 6.23 -13.99 -0.73
C ASN A 58 5.21 -12.88 -0.37
N PRO A 59 5.42 -11.64 -0.83
CA PRO A 59 4.59 -10.51 -0.42
C PRO A 59 3.12 -10.83 -0.72
N ASP A 60 2.31 -10.89 0.34
CA ASP A 60 0.86 -11.04 0.23
C ASP A 60 0.31 -9.81 -0.52
N PRO A 61 -0.28 -9.97 -1.71
CA PRO A 61 -0.73 -8.86 -2.54
C PRO A 61 -1.84 -8.02 -1.88
N ALA A 62 -2.41 -8.46 -0.76
CA ALA A 62 -3.44 -7.72 -0.04
C ALA A 62 -2.92 -6.54 0.82
N ALA A 63 -1.61 -6.40 1.02
CA ALA A 63 -1.04 -5.32 1.83
C ALA A 63 -0.67 -4.05 1.04
N SER A 64 -0.80 -4.10 -0.29
CA SER A 64 -0.52 -2.99 -1.19
C SER A 64 -1.81 -2.40 -1.75
N GLU A 65 -2.61 -1.67 -0.94
CA GLU A 65 -3.47 -0.62 -1.51
C GLU A 65 -4.02 0.33 -0.45
N PRO A 66 -3.74 1.64 -0.61
CA PRO A 66 -4.84 2.56 -0.79
C PRO A 66 -4.68 3.30 -2.12
N GLY A 67 -5.47 2.90 -3.12
CA GLY A 67 -5.73 3.68 -4.33
C GLY A 67 -4.83 3.37 -5.52
N SER A 68 -5.35 2.51 -6.40
CA SER A 68 -5.05 2.36 -7.83
C SER A 68 -3.63 2.70 -8.29
N GLY A 69 -2.84 1.65 -8.49
CA GLY A 69 -1.62 1.72 -9.28
C GLY A 69 -1.17 0.33 -9.62
N GLU A 70 -1.71 -0.20 -10.71
CA GLU A 70 -1.07 -1.24 -11.54
C GLU A 70 0.45 -1.00 -11.58
N VAL A 71 1.20 -1.79 -10.83
CA VAL A 71 2.61 -2.01 -11.08
C VAL A 71 2.73 -3.52 -11.31
N PRO A 72 2.73 -3.96 -12.58
CA PRO A 72 2.89 -5.37 -12.89
C PRO A 72 4.29 -5.78 -12.43
N ASN A 73 4.38 -6.79 -11.58
CA ASN A 73 5.65 -7.47 -11.35
C ASN A 73 6.07 -8.12 -12.68
N PRO A 74 7.24 -7.78 -13.26
CA PRO A 74 7.65 -8.33 -14.56
C PRO A 74 8.08 -9.80 -14.52
N ASP A 75 8.04 -10.47 -13.37
CA ASP A 75 8.58 -11.84 -13.24
C ASP A 75 7.60 -12.89 -12.69
N GLU A 76 6.38 -12.54 -12.26
CA GLU A 76 5.37 -13.53 -11.83
C GLU A 76 3.93 -13.23 -12.31
N ASP A 77 3.75 -12.30 -13.27
CA ASP A 77 2.45 -12.06 -13.92
C ASP A 77 2.60 -11.73 -15.42
N VAL A 78 3.64 -12.26 -16.05
CA VAL A 78 3.68 -12.34 -17.51
C VAL A 78 2.73 -13.47 -17.89
N ILE A 79 1.44 -13.12 -17.96
CA ILE A 79 0.56 -13.78 -18.91
C ILE A 79 1.25 -13.53 -20.24
N ASP A 80 1.95 -14.54 -20.76
CA ASP A 80 2.31 -14.59 -22.16
C ASP A 80 0.95 -14.48 -22.83
N ALA A 81 0.62 -13.26 -23.28
CA ALA A 81 -0.48 -13.04 -24.17
C ALA A 81 -0.04 -13.81 -25.41
N GLU A 82 -0.28 -15.12 -25.38
CA GLU A 82 -0.47 -15.95 -26.54
C GLU A 82 -1.43 -15.11 -27.35
N VAL A 83 -0.85 -14.38 -28.31
CA VAL A 83 -1.54 -13.94 -29.49
C VAL A 83 -2.26 -15.21 -29.89
N VAL A 84 -3.57 -15.22 -29.68
CA VAL A 84 -4.45 -16.20 -30.28
C VAL A 84 -4.28 -15.91 -31.76
N GLU A 85 -3.25 -16.51 -32.33
CA GLU A 85 -3.09 -16.71 -33.74
C GLU A 85 -4.21 -17.71 -34.05
N ASP A 86 -5.40 -17.15 -34.24
CA ASP A 86 -6.48 -17.79 -34.97
C ASP A 86 -5.93 -18.03 -36.38
N GLU A 87 -5.09 -19.05 -36.54
CA GLU A 87 -4.77 -19.65 -37.81
C GLU A 87 -5.16 -21.13 -37.73
N ASP A 88 -6.37 -21.37 -38.25
CA ASP A 88 -6.73 -22.49 -39.11
C ASP A 88 -5.99 -23.83 -38.90
N ASP A 89 -6.71 -24.89 -38.51
CA ASP A 89 -7.12 -25.95 -39.45
C ASP A 89 -7.61 -27.25 -38.78
N LYS A 90 -8.73 -27.76 -39.32
CA LYS A 90 -9.11 -29.17 -39.53
C LYS A 90 -9.52 -30.05 -38.34
N LYS A 91 -10.84 -30.20 -38.19
CA LYS A 91 -11.54 -31.48 -38.46
C LYS A 91 -12.88 -31.27 -39.14
#